data_AF-A0ABD5TV90-F1
#
_entry.id   AF-A0ABD5TV90-F1
#
_cell.length_a   1.000
_cell.length_b   1.000
_cell.length_c   1.000
_cell.angle_alpha   90.00
_cell.angle_beta   90.00
_cell.angle_gamma   90.00
#
_symmetry.space_group_name_H-M   'P 1'
#
loop_
_entity.id
_entity.type
_entity.pdbx_description
1 polymer ?
#
loop_
_entity_poly.entity_id
_entity_poly.type
_entity_poly.pdbx_seq_one_letter_code
_entity_poly.pdbx_strand_id
1 'polypeptide(L)' 'MVVDVTDSEEGKDVVNERGDKIGIVSDVRHGTAYVEPDPGITDEIKAKLGWGDVDDDNYPLQEARIREITDDEIRLREL' A
#
# COMPACT_ATOMS: atom_id res chain seq x y z
N MET A 1 -10.72 -15.49 4.44
CA MET A 1 -9.57 -15.53 3.52
C MET A 1 -8.54 -14.61 4.13
N VAL A 2 -7.39 -15.15 4.54
CA VAL A 2 -6.26 -14.34 5.01
C VAL A 2 -5.60 -13.73 3.78
N VAL A 3 -5.20 -12.47 3.90
CA VAL A 3 -4.57 -11.73 2.81
C VAL A 3 -3.06 -11.81 3.09
N ASP A 4 -2.42 -12.84 2.56
CA ASP A 4 -1.00 -13.08 2.80
C ASP A 4 -0.17 -12.12 1.94
N VAL A 5 0.46 -11.13 2.58
CA VAL A 5 1.43 -10.25 1.94
C VAL A 5 2.76 -10.99 1.87
N THR A 6 3.12 -11.45 0.68
CA THR A 6 4.36 -12.18 0.41
C THR A 6 5.27 -11.39 -0.52
N ASP A 7 6.52 -11.80 -0.67
CA ASP A 7 7.48 -11.15 -1.57
C ASP A 7 7.02 -11.12 -3.04
N SER A 8 6.03 -11.95 -3.41
CA SER A 8 5.40 -11.93 -4.74
C SER A 8 4.52 -10.69 -4.98
N GLU A 9 4.22 -9.94 -3.92
CA GLU A 9 3.48 -8.69 -3.96
C GLU A 9 4.40 -7.48 -4.22
N GLU A 10 5.71 -7.69 -4.20
CA GLU A 10 6.70 -6.68 -4.58
C GLU A 10 6.52 -6.25 -6.04
N GLY A 11 6.52 -4.94 -6.29
CA GLY A 11 6.31 -4.35 -7.60
C GLY A 11 4.84 -4.20 -8.02
N LYS A 12 3.87 -4.61 -7.20
CA LYS A 12 2.44 -4.41 -7.53
C LYS A 12 1.98 -2.99 -7.23
N ASP A 13 1.01 -2.53 -8.02
CA ASP A 13 0.38 -1.24 -7.81
C ASP A 13 -0.51 -1.28 -6.57
N VAL A 14 -0.36 -0.33 -5.68
CA VAL A 14 -1.23 -0.17 -4.51
C VAL A 14 -2.30 0.84 -4.83
N VAL A 15 -3.55 0.44 -4.75
CA VAL A 15 -4.71 1.29 -5.02
C VAL A 15 -5.66 1.29 -3.82
N ASN A 16 -6.38 2.39 -3.64
CA ASN A 16 -7.43 2.45 -2.61
C ASN A 16 -8.76 1.85 -3.11
N GLU A 17 -9.78 1.83 -2.24
CA GLU A 17 -11.14 1.40 -2.61
C GLU A 17 -11.81 2.27 -3.69
N ARG A 18 -11.33 3.49 -3.92
CA ARG A 18 -11.82 4.38 -4.98
C ARG A 18 -11.16 4.11 -6.33
N GLY A 19 -10.12 3.28 -6.38
CA GLY A 19 -9.30 3.05 -7.56
C GLY A 19 -8.22 4.11 -7.80
N ASP A 20 -7.96 4.98 -6.82
CA ASP A 20 -6.82 5.90 -6.89
C ASP A 20 -5.53 5.13 -6.59
N LYS A 21 -4.56 5.24 -7.50
CA LYS A 21 -3.22 4.71 -7.29
C LYS A 21 -2.53 5.47 -6.17
N ILE A 22 -2.14 4.73 -5.15
CA ILE A 22 -1.44 5.23 -3.97
C ILE A 22 0.07 5.16 -4.18
N GLY A 23 0.54 4.14 -4.89
CA GLY A 23 1.96 3.90 -5.04
C GLY A 23 2.25 2.50 -5.55
N ILE A 24 3.46 2.03 -5.29
CA ILE A 24 3.91 0.70 -5.69
C ILE A 24 4.60 0.01 -4.50
N VAL A 25 4.45 -1.31 -4.39
CA VAL A 25 5.19 -2.06 -3.36
C VAL A 25 6.66 -2.11 -3.75
N SER A 26 7.53 -1.57 -2.90
CA SER A 26 8.97 -1.49 -3.11
C SER A 26 9.71 -2.69 -2.49
N ASP A 27 9.23 -3.21 -1.35
CA ASP A 27 9.84 -4.33 -0.63
C ASP A 27 8.78 -5.02 0.27
N VAL A 28 8.94 -6.30 0.61
CA VAL A 28 8.08 -6.98 1.59
C VAL A 28 8.95 -7.62 2.65
N ARG A 29 8.76 -7.25 3.93
CA ARG A 29 9.52 -7.82 5.05
C ARG A 29 8.62 -8.26 6.17
N HIS A 30 8.80 -9.49 6.63
CA HIS A 30 8.08 -10.04 7.78
C HIS A 30 6.54 -9.94 7.63
N GLY A 31 6.00 -10.08 6.42
CA GLY A 31 4.56 -9.91 6.15
C GLY A 31 4.08 -8.46 6.13
N THR A 32 5.00 -7.49 6.13
CA THR A 32 4.69 -6.07 5.95
C THR A 32 5.19 -5.63 4.58
N ALA A 33 4.29 -5.17 3.71
CA ALA A 33 4.67 -4.55 2.45
C ALA A 33 5.18 -3.12 2.73
N TYR A 34 6.20 -2.68 2.02
CA TYR A 34 6.67 -1.32 2.01
C TYR A 34 6.24 -0.69 0.69
N VAL A 35 5.58 0.44 0.75
CA VAL A 35 4.99 1.10 -0.41
C VAL A 35 5.66 2.43 -0.64
N GLU A 36 6.13 2.64 -1.86
CA GLU A 36 6.61 3.93 -2.34
C GLU A 36 5.40 4.75 -2.82
N PRO A 37 5.02 5.84 -2.14
CA PRO A 37 3.88 6.64 -2.52
C PRO A 37 4.15 7.41 -3.80
N ASP A 38 3.18 7.40 -4.71
CA ASP A 38 3.25 8.19 -5.91
C ASP A 38 3.14 9.69 -5.55
N PRO A 39 3.90 10.60 -6.16
CA PRO A 39 3.78 12.05 -5.91
C PRO A 39 2.39 12.62 -6.25
N GLY A 40 1.55 11.84 -6.94
CA GLY A 40 0.15 12.19 -7.25
C GLY A 40 -0.85 11.93 -6.13
N ILE A 41 -0.49 11.30 -5.00
CA ILE A 41 -1.46 11.01 -3.93
C ILE A 41 -1.86 12.24 -3.14
N THR A 42 -3.11 12.26 -2.68
CA THR A 42 -3.64 13.34 -1.84
C THR A 42 -3.20 13.20 -0.38
N ASP A 43 -3.02 14.34 0.30
CA ASP A 43 -2.68 14.40 1.72
C ASP A 43 -3.72 13.67 2.60
N GLU A 44 -4.99 13.60 2.16
CA GLU A 44 -6.03 12.84 2.86
C GLU A 44 -5.67 11.35 2.97
N ILE A 45 -5.13 10.76 1.89
CA ILE A 45 -4.79 9.34 1.86
C ILE A 45 -3.54 9.09 2.71
N LYS A 46 -2.52 9.95 2.58
CA LYS A 46 -1.33 9.92 3.46
C LYS A 46 -1.71 9.97 4.94
N ALA A 47 -2.57 10.92 5.30
CA ALA A 47 -3.04 11.10 6.67
C ALA A 47 -3.79 9.86 7.19
N LYS A 48 -4.68 9.27 6.38
CA LYS A 48 -5.41 8.06 6.77
C LYS A 48 -4.49 6.84 6.90
N LEU A 49 -3.47 6.74 6.04
CA LEU A 49 -2.44 5.70 6.11
C LEU A 49 -1.48 5.88 7.30
N GLY A 50 -1.46 7.07 7.91
CA GLY A 50 -0.49 7.42 8.94
C GLY A 50 0.90 7.69 8.36
N TRP A 51 0.96 7.96 7.06
CA TRP A 51 2.15 8.38 6.34
C TRP A 51 2.27 9.89 6.54
N GLY A 52 2.77 10.31 7.71
CA GLY A 52 3.05 11.74 7.98
C GLY A 52 4.15 12.28 7.05
N ASP A 53 4.50 13.57 7.17
CA ASP A 53 5.64 14.24 6.48
C ASP A 53 7.02 13.63 6.82
N VAL A 54 7.16 12.32 6.81
CA VAL A 54 8.46 11.68 6.83
C VAL A 54 8.97 11.69 5.39
N ASP A 55 10.16 12.27 5.19
CA ASP A 55 10.98 12.18 3.98
C ASP A 55 11.40 10.72 3.64
N ASP A 56 10.71 9.72 4.18
CA ASP A 56 10.93 8.32 3.84
C ASP A 56 10.27 8.02 2.50
N ASP A 57 11.05 7.50 1.56
CA ASP A 57 10.55 7.07 0.26
C ASP A 57 9.63 5.85 0.38
N ASN A 58 9.71 5.06 1.45
CA ASN A 58 8.97 3.80 1.61
C ASN A 58 8.21 3.72 2.94
N TYR A 59 6.91 3.45 2.86
CA TYR A 59 6.04 3.37 4.03
C TYR A 59 5.51 1.95 4.29
N PRO A 60 5.51 1.47 5.53
CA PRO A 60 4.97 0.16 5.85
C PRO A 60 3.45 0.14 5.70
N LEU A 61 2.97 -0.82 4.92
CA LEU A 61 1.59 -1.18 4.70
C LEU A 61 1.28 -2.51 5.37
N GLN A 62 0.35 -2.47 6.32
CA GLN A 62 -0.11 -3.63 7.06
C GLN A 62 -1.18 -4.39 6.26
N GLU A 63 -1.10 -5.72 6.24
CA GLU A 63 -2.11 -6.61 5.65
C GLU A 63 -3.53 -6.32 6.16
N ALA A 64 -3.66 -5.85 7.41
CA ALA A 64 -4.95 -5.52 8.02
C ALA A 64 -5.68 -4.37 7.29
N ARG A 65 -4.95 -3.56 6.52
CA ARG A 65 -5.48 -2.50 5.66
C ARG A 65 -5.74 -2.97 4.23
N ILE A 66 -5.36 -4.19 3.87
CA ILE A 66 -5.60 -4.73 2.54
C ILE A 66 -6.99 -5.36 2.52
N ARG A 67 -7.79 -4.96 1.55
CA ARG A 67 -9.10 -5.55 1.26
C ARG A 67 -8.96 -6.80 0.41
N GLU A 68 -8.18 -6.69 -0.65
CA GLU A 68 -8.02 -7.72 -1.67
C GLU A 68 -6.67 -7.53 -2.38
N ILE A 69 -6.03 -8.65 -2.68
CA ILE A 69 -4.86 -8.69 -3.55
C ILE A 69 -5.32 -9.32 -4.86
N THR A 70 -5.10 -8.61 -5.95
CA THR A 70 -5.29 -9.13 -7.31
C THR A 70 -3.94 -9.50 -7.93
N ASP A 71 -3.95 -10.11 -9.10
CA ASP A 71 -2.72 -10.46 -9.82
C ASP A 71 -1.86 -9.23 -10.16
N ASP A 72 -2.49 -8.06 -10.40
CA ASP A 72 -1.81 -6.83 -10.83
C ASP A 72 -1.73 -5.74 -9.74
N GLU A 73 -2.74 -5.63 -8.87
CA GLU A 73 -2.87 -4.54 -7.89
C GLU A 73 -3.30 -5.01 -6.49
N ILE A 74 -2.85 -4.28 -5.46
CA ILE A 74 -3.28 -4.44 -4.07
C ILE A 74 -4.33 -3.39 -3.75
N ARG A 75 -5.54 -3.83 -3.41
CA ARG A 75 -6.63 -2.96 -2.99
C ARG A 75 -6.64 -2.79 -1.49
N LEU A 76 -6.52 -1.55 -1.05
CA LEU A 76 -6.71 -1.18 0.35
C LEU A 76 -8.19 -1.17 0.70
N ARG A 77 -8.51 -1.58 1.93
CA ARG A 77 -9.84 -1.41 2.52
C ARG A 77 -10.00 0.03 2.99
N GLU A 78 -11.26 0.44 3.14
CA GLU A 78 -11.65 1.79 3.52
C GLU A 78 -10.74 2.40 4.59
N LEU A 79 -10.21 3.58 4.24
CA LEU A 79 -9.31 4.42 4.99
C LEU A 79 -10.09 5.55 5.68
#